data_AF-A0A9E2CLC8-F1
#
_entry.id   AF-A0A9E2CLC8-F1
#
_cell.length_a   1.000
_cell.length_b   1.000
_cell.length_c   1.000
_cell.angle_alpha   90.00
_cell.angle_beta   90.00
_cell.angle_gamma   90.00
#
_symmetry.space_group_name_H-M   'P 1'
#
loop_
_entity.id
_entity.type
_entity.pdbx_description
1 polymer ?
#
loop_
_entity_poly.entity_id
_entity_poly.type
_entity_poly.pdbx_seq_one_letter_code
_entity_poly.pdbx_strand_id
1 'polypeptide(L)'
;MSRRRYPAGTVLSLALVLSCIGVVPVSASESTEALERAIALFSDGDYLAAQEMLLEVDRAELSAEQQVRRDDYVRRVRVAINMHEKALRDLEDAETAIAEREYDRAAGLLDEVLANEYATEDLRGAARAHARDIEERDEVVDATDVGEVDAPLSDLPPAEDEAPGVAVVTAPPAVAQADAERARVLSREAGDMVRAGRFAEAERLYEEALGLVPGYPPAVEGLADAQEHAENVSGARGVSLIERIRREDAINWQRTVAQYRDAERMVRSHVSAERFDEANQTLHRARQIVESGKQFADPVAAYDSLRQELEVLSDFVRTEERVYHERKVGETRREIEENRRQRIEEVKENRAKQVESLMEQAAQLRKDGELEAAIDVLRQIVVIDPKYAAARFMMDVLEDEAAYRQSREMRAALYRQTRAALADVEKAKVPQHEEVTYAPDWLEIIDREGRRKPGESRVDALLLSALDSRVPVDFRREPFGEVIERLAGGRRLNVIVNWHDLDRAGIDRNAPIDLDLPNEITLRKALTEVLEQAGEGAIELGFDVADGVIT
;
A
#
# COMPACT_ATOMS: atom_id res chain seq x y z
N MET A 1 -9.17 -86.93 41.00
CA MET A 1 -9.34 -86.80 39.54
C MET A 1 -8.97 -85.37 39.18
N SER A 2 -8.01 -85.09 38.30
CA SER A 2 -8.10 -85.07 36.82
C SER A 2 -9.13 -84.05 36.29
N ARG A 3 -8.83 -83.15 35.34
CA ARG A 3 -7.58 -82.85 34.59
C ARG A 3 -7.68 -81.42 33.95
N ARG A 4 -6.51 -80.84 33.61
CA ARG A 4 -6.13 -79.94 32.47
C ARG A 4 -7.26 -79.50 31.48
N ARG A 5 -7.27 -78.30 30.86
CA ARG A 5 -6.16 -77.59 30.17
C ARG A 5 -6.54 -76.14 29.71
N TYR A 6 -5.52 -75.29 29.45
CA TYR A 6 -5.55 -74.01 28.68
C TYR A 6 -5.55 -74.28 27.13
N PRO A 7 -5.50 -73.30 26.17
CA PRO A 7 -5.19 -71.85 26.27
C PRO A 7 -5.94 -70.87 25.28
N ALA A 8 -5.41 -69.64 25.21
CA ALA A 8 -5.39 -68.67 24.09
C ALA A 8 -6.33 -67.44 24.17
N GLY A 9 -5.73 -66.26 23.98
CA GLY A 9 -6.36 -64.93 24.08
C GLY A 9 -5.27 -63.85 24.21
N THR A 10 -4.67 -63.45 23.10
CA THR A 10 -3.45 -62.63 23.07
C THR A 10 -3.71 -61.16 23.40
N VAL A 11 -3.17 -60.66 24.50
CA VAL A 11 -3.10 -59.21 24.77
C VAL A 11 -1.74 -58.69 24.29
N LEU A 12 -1.76 -57.81 23.28
CA LEU A 12 -0.57 -57.17 22.75
C LEU A 12 -0.21 -55.95 23.60
N SER A 13 0.89 -56.03 24.35
CA SER A 13 1.40 -54.89 25.13
C SER A 13 1.94 -53.80 24.20
N LEU A 14 1.11 -52.80 23.90
CA LEU A 14 1.54 -51.62 23.16
C LEU A 14 2.48 -50.79 24.05
N ALA A 15 3.77 -50.77 23.72
CA ALA A 15 4.74 -49.93 24.41
C ALA A 15 4.46 -48.46 24.08
N LEU A 16 3.96 -47.70 25.07
CA LEU A 16 3.76 -46.26 24.95
C LEU A 16 5.14 -45.57 24.87
N VAL A 17 5.64 -45.34 23.66
CA VAL A 17 6.81 -44.49 23.44
C VAL A 17 6.40 -43.07 23.82
N LEU A 18 6.82 -42.64 25.00
CA LEU A 18 6.60 -41.29 25.49
C LEU A 18 7.50 -40.33 24.69
N SER A 19 7.00 -39.92 23.52
CA SER A 19 7.67 -38.93 22.68
C SER A 19 7.58 -37.57 23.35
N CYS A 20 8.56 -37.28 24.21
CA CYS A 20 8.78 -35.95 24.75
C CYS A 20 9.20 -35.03 23.61
N ILE A 21 8.21 -34.47 22.90
CA ILE A 21 8.42 -33.29 22.08
C ILE A 21 8.85 -32.19 23.05
N GLY A 22 10.16 -31.96 23.11
CA GLY A 22 10.70 -30.83 23.85
C GLY A 22 10.22 -29.57 23.15
N VAL A 23 9.32 -28.83 23.80
CA VAL A 23 9.08 -27.43 23.45
C VAL A 23 10.41 -26.73 23.70
N VAL A 24 11.13 -26.45 22.61
CA VAL A 24 12.27 -25.53 22.66
C VAL A 24 11.67 -24.19 23.08
N PRO A 25 12.16 -23.56 24.16
CA PRO A 25 11.67 -22.23 24.51
C PRO A 25 12.06 -21.29 23.36
N VAL A 26 11.05 -20.78 22.66
CA VAL A 26 11.21 -19.62 21.78
C VAL A 26 11.86 -18.53 22.61
N SER A 27 12.93 -17.96 22.08
CA SER A 27 13.71 -16.96 22.81
C SER A 27 13.02 -15.62 22.63
N ALA A 28 12.81 -14.85 23.70
CA ALA A 28 12.12 -13.55 23.66
C ALA A 28 12.75 -12.50 22.69
N SER A 29 13.95 -12.80 22.16
CA SER A 29 14.54 -12.12 21.01
C SER A 29 13.71 -12.25 19.72
N GLU A 30 13.04 -13.38 19.47
CA GLU A 30 12.33 -13.66 18.22
C GLU A 30 11.03 -12.84 18.11
N SER A 31 10.18 -12.87 19.15
CA SER A 31 9.01 -11.98 19.26
C SER A 31 9.41 -10.48 19.30
N THR A 32 10.59 -10.15 19.82
CA THR A 32 11.15 -8.79 19.74
C THR A 32 11.51 -8.40 18.29
N GLU A 33 12.20 -9.29 17.56
CA GLU A 33 12.65 -9.03 16.20
C GLU A 33 11.47 -8.99 15.22
N ALA A 34 10.46 -9.84 15.41
CA ALA A 34 9.22 -9.79 14.66
C ALA A 34 8.42 -8.49 14.90
N LEU A 35 8.42 -7.94 16.13
CA LEU A 35 7.81 -6.64 16.41
C LEU A 35 8.51 -5.50 15.64
N GLU A 36 9.85 -5.44 15.66
CA GLU A 36 10.58 -4.40 14.92
C GLU A 36 10.46 -4.58 13.40
N ARG A 37 10.41 -5.81 12.88
CA ARG A 37 10.11 -6.09 11.46
C ARG A 37 8.70 -5.63 11.06
N ALA A 38 7.69 -5.85 11.90
CA ALA A 38 6.33 -5.37 11.63
C ALA A 38 6.22 -3.84 11.65
N ILE A 39 7.02 -3.18 12.50
CA ILE A 39 7.14 -1.71 12.53
C ILE A 39 7.83 -1.18 11.27
N ALA A 40 8.85 -1.87 10.75
CA ALA A 40 9.49 -1.53 9.48
C ALA A 40 8.51 -1.65 8.30
N LEU A 41 7.75 -2.76 8.20
CA LEU A 41 6.71 -2.93 7.18
C LEU A 41 5.65 -1.81 7.24
N PHE A 42 5.28 -1.36 8.45
CA PHE A 42 4.37 -0.22 8.61
C PHE A 42 4.97 1.10 8.12
N SER A 43 6.27 1.36 8.32
CA SER A 43 6.93 2.56 7.77
C SER A 43 7.18 2.49 6.27
N ASP A 44 7.34 1.29 5.70
CA ASP A 44 7.50 1.05 4.26
C ASP A 44 6.14 1.12 3.51
N GLY A 45 5.02 1.14 4.25
CA GLY A 45 3.67 1.28 3.72
C GLY A 45 2.90 -0.03 3.49
N ASP A 46 3.51 -1.19 3.80
CA ASP A 46 2.83 -2.50 3.73
C ASP A 46 2.06 -2.77 5.02
N TYR A 47 0.92 -2.07 5.15
CA TYR A 47 0.08 -2.15 6.35
C TYR A 47 -0.58 -3.52 6.54
N LEU A 48 -0.70 -4.34 5.49
CA LEU A 48 -1.27 -5.68 5.57
C LEU A 48 -0.25 -6.68 6.13
N ALA A 49 0.98 -6.71 5.59
CA ALA A 49 2.05 -7.53 6.16
C ALA A 49 2.41 -7.09 7.59
N ALA A 50 2.36 -5.78 7.87
CA ALA A 50 2.49 -5.26 9.22
C ALA A 50 1.36 -5.74 10.16
N GLN A 51 0.11 -5.84 9.67
CA GLN A 51 -1.00 -6.37 10.47
C GLN A 51 -0.80 -7.84 10.82
N GLU A 52 -0.47 -8.67 9.82
CA GLU A 52 -0.26 -10.10 9.99
C GLU A 52 0.86 -10.38 10.99
N MET A 53 2.02 -9.75 10.80
CA MET A 53 3.18 -9.94 11.68
C MET A 53 2.95 -9.41 13.12
N LEU A 54 2.19 -8.31 13.31
CA LEU A 54 1.81 -7.86 14.66
C LEU A 54 0.86 -8.83 15.37
N LEU A 55 0.01 -9.55 14.64
CA LEU A 55 -0.89 -10.55 15.19
C LEU A 55 -0.13 -11.81 15.63
N GLU A 56 0.90 -12.22 14.87
CA GLU A 56 1.76 -13.37 15.21
C GLU A 56 2.64 -13.15 16.44
N VAL A 57 3.12 -11.92 16.68
CA VAL A 57 3.94 -11.58 17.86
C VAL A 57 3.18 -11.86 19.16
N ASP A 58 3.66 -12.78 19.99
CA ASP A 58 3.06 -13.05 21.30
C ASP A 58 3.34 -11.91 22.29
N ARG A 59 2.26 -11.30 22.77
CA ARG A 59 2.27 -10.23 23.77
C ARG A 59 2.86 -10.69 25.12
N ALA A 60 2.84 -11.98 25.43
CA ALA A 60 3.39 -12.53 26.68
C ALA A 60 4.93 -12.62 26.69
N GLU A 61 5.58 -12.72 25.53
CA GLU A 61 7.05 -12.78 25.42
C GLU A 61 7.70 -11.38 25.39
N LEU A 62 6.92 -10.34 25.10
CA LEU A 62 7.37 -8.95 25.06
C LEU A 62 7.50 -8.33 26.45
N SER A 63 8.50 -7.45 26.63
CA SER A 63 8.57 -6.57 27.80
C SER A 63 7.41 -5.57 27.83
N ALA A 64 7.10 -5.00 29.01
CA ALA A 64 5.95 -4.09 29.17
C ALA A 64 5.98 -2.87 28.22
N GLU A 65 7.16 -2.32 27.93
CA GLU A 65 7.33 -1.22 26.97
C GLU A 65 7.06 -1.67 25.52
N GLN A 66 7.54 -2.86 25.15
CA GLN A 66 7.26 -3.45 23.84
C GLN A 66 5.79 -3.86 23.69
N GLN A 67 5.11 -4.31 24.75
CA GLN A 67 3.67 -4.56 24.74
C GLN A 67 2.89 -3.28 24.44
N VAL A 68 3.26 -2.15 25.07
CA VAL A 68 2.65 -0.84 24.78
C VAL A 68 2.92 -0.40 23.35
N ARG A 69 4.14 -0.58 22.82
CA ARG A 69 4.46 -0.32 21.40
C ARG A 69 3.62 -1.18 20.46
N ARG A 70 3.58 -2.51 20.67
CA ARG A 70 2.77 -3.45 19.85
C ARG A 70 1.30 -3.04 19.85
N ASP A 71 0.72 -2.83 21.03
CA ASP A 71 -0.70 -2.50 21.16
C ASP A 71 -1.04 -1.13 20.54
N ASP A 72 -0.08 -0.21 20.42
CA ASP A 72 -0.24 1.03 19.67
C ASP A 72 -0.13 0.85 18.15
N TYR A 73 0.89 0.14 17.67
CA TYR A 73 1.01 -0.15 16.23
C TYR A 73 -0.18 -0.97 15.71
N VAL A 74 -0.75 -1.89 16.49
CA VAL A 74 -2.00 -2.60 16.14
C VAL A 74 -3.19 -1.64 15.94
N ARG A 75 -3.26 -0.52 16.68
CA ARG A 75 -4.27 0.52 16.45
C ARG A 75 -3.94 1.34 15.20
N ARG A 76 -2.70 1.79 15.06
CA ARG A 76 -2.24 2.63 13.94
C ARG A 76 -2.36 1.92 12.61
N VAL A 77 -1.98 0.64 12.52
CA VAL A 77 -2.15 -0.22 11.34
C VAL A 77 -3.61 -0.30 10.89
N ARG A 78 -4.57 -0.44 11.82
CA ARG A 78 -6.00 -0.48 11.45
C ARG A 78 -6.49 0.86 10.89
N VAL A 79 -6.00 1.98 11.40
CA VAL A 79 -6.31 3.31 10.83
C VAL A 79 -5.65 3.46 9.45
N ALA A 80 -4.38 3.05 9.32
CA ALA A 80 -3.64 3.12 8.07
C ALA A 80 -4.29 2.31 6.95
N ILE A 81 -4.72 1.07 7.20
CA ILE A 81 -5.46 0.25 6.21
C ILE A 81 -6.72 0.97 5.74
N ASN A 82 -7.56 1.45 6.67
CA ASN A 82 -8.80 2.15 6.30
C ASN A 82 -8.53 3.43 5.47
N MET A 83 -7.47 4.18 5.81
CA MET A 83 -7.08 5.39 5.10
C MET A 83 -6.42 5.10 3.75
N HIS A 84 -5.67 4.01 3.64
CA HIS A 84 -5.08 3.52 2.40
C HIS A 84 -6.15 2.98 1.43
N GLU A 85 -7.12 2.21 1.92
CA GLU A 85 -8.31 1.80 1.17
C GLU A 85 -9.16 2.99 0.71
N LYS A 86 -9.18 4.10 1.47
CA LYS A 86 -9.80 5.36 1.01
C LYS A 86 -8.99 5.94 -0.15
N ALA A 87 -7.68 6.15 0.00
CA ALA A 87 -6.82 6.70 -1.05
C ALA A 87 -6.85 5.88 -2.35
N LEU A 88 -6.91 4.55 -2.27
CA LEU A 88 -7.09 3.67 -3.43
C LEU A 88 -8.40 3.95 -4.17
N ARG A 89 -9.50 4.12 -3.44
CA ARG A 89 -10.83 4.42 -4.03
C ARG A 89 -10.90 5.85 -4.55
N ASP A 90 -10.35 6.81 -3.83
CA ASP A 90 -10.30 8.22 -4.25
C ASP A 90 -9.53 8.33 -5.59
N LEU A 91 -8.47 7.53 -5.78
CA LEU A 91 -7.72 7.44 -7.04
C LEU A 91 -8.52 6.74 -8.16
N GLU A 92 -9.23 5.65 -7.88
CA GLU A 92 -10.10 4.95 -8.86
C GLU A 92 -11.29 5.84 -9.30
N ASP A 93 -11.89 6.58 -8.36
CA ASP A 93 -12.93 7.58 -8.63
C ASP A 93 -12.37 8.79 -9.41
N ALA A 94 -11.11 9.19 -9.17
CA ALA A 94 -10.44 10.24 -9.92
C ALA A 94 -10.12 9.83 -11.37
N GLU A 95 -9.58 8.63 -11.58
CA GLU A 95 -9.34 8.07 -12.92
C GLU A 95 -10.65 7.97 -13.72
N THR A 96 -11.74 7.58 -13.04
CA THR A 96 -13.10 7.58 -13.62
C THR A 96 -13.53 9.00 -14.01
N ALA A 97 -13.38 9.99 -13.13
CA ALA A 97 -13.70 11.39 -13.41
C ALA A 97 -12.87 11.97 -14.58
N ILE A 98 -11.59 11.61 -14.72
CA ILE A 98 -10.74 12.01 -15.86
C ILE A 98 -11.28 11.43 -17.18
N ALA A 99 -11.76 10.19 -17.16
CA ALA A 99 -12.37 9.55 -18.33
C ALA A 99 -13.74 10.16 -18.70
N GLU A 100 -14.53 10.55 -17.70
CA GLU A 100 -15.83 11.25 -17.88
C GLU A 100 -15.67 12.76 -18.20
N ARG A 101 -14.44 13.30 -18.06
CA ARG A 101 -14.05 14.71 -18.23
C ARG A 101 -14.54 15.66 -17.14
N GLU A 102 -14.79 15.14 -15.93
CA GLU A 102 -15.11 15.94 -14.73
C GLU A 102 -13.82 16.41 -14.04
N TYR A 103 -13.02 17.26 -14.70
CA TYR A 103 -11.66 17.59 -14.26
C TYR A 103 -11.58 18.28 -12.89
N ASP A 104 -12.51 19.19 -12.56
CA ASP A 104 -12.62 19.80 -11.22
C ASP A 104 -12.76 18.74 -10.10
N ARG A 105 -13.56 17.71 -10.37
CA ARG A 105 -13.84 16.61 -9.43
C ARG A 105 -12.64 15.66 -9.33
N ALA A 106 -11.99 15.37 -10.45
CA ALA A 106 -10.75 14.60 -10.46
C ALA A 106 -9.65 15.29 -9.64
N ALA A 107 -9.43 16.60 -9.84
CA ALA A 107 -8.45 17.37 -9.11
C ALA A 107 -8.69 17.31 -7.58
N GLY A 108 -9.94 17.53 -7.13
CA GLY A 108 -10.29 17.43 -5.71
C GLY A 108 -10.06 16.04 -5.09
N LEU A 109 -10.32 14.97 -5.84
CA LEU A 109 -10.06 13.59 -5.39
C LEU A 109 -8.54 13.28 -5.35
N LEU A 110 -7.78 13.77 -6.32
CA LEU A 110 -6.32 13.64 -6.34
C LEU A 110 -5.67 14.40 -5.17
N ASP A 111 -6.17 15.59 -4.83
CA ASP A 111 -5.74 16.33 -3.63
C ASP A 111 -6.06 15.55 -2.33
N GLU A 112 -7.20 14.87 -2.23
CA GLU A 112 -7.50 13.99 -1.09
C GLU A 112 -6.53 12.80 -0.99
N VAL A 113 -6.08 12.23 -2.12
CA VAL A 113 -5.02 11.19 -2.14
C VAL A 113 -3.67 11.75 -1.70
N LEU A 114 -3.31 12.95 -2.17
CA LEU A 114 -2.02 13.58 -1.85
C LEU A 114 -1.93 14.06 -0.40
N ALA A 115 -3.05 14.52 0.17
CA ALA A 115 -3.16 14.93 1.58
C ALA A 115 -3.16 13.75 2.58
N ASN A 116 -3.32 12.52 2.10
CA ASN A 116 -3.45 11.34 2.95
C ASN A 116 -2.07 10.86 3.48
N GLU A 117 -1.89 10.88 4.80
CA GLU A 117 -0.67 10.39 5.49
C GLU A 117 -0.35 8.93 5.13
N TYR A 118 -1.38 8.10 4.90
CA TYR A 118 -1.25 6.65 4.69
C TYR A 118 -1.30 6.22 3.21
N ALA A 119 -1.37 7.16 2.26
CA ALA A 119 -1.10 6.84 0.87
C ALA A 119 0.37 6.37 0.71
N THR A 120 0.59 5.27 -0.02
CA THR A 120 1.95 4.85 -0.39
C THR A 120 2.54 5.81 -1.41
N GLU A 121 3.87 5.86 -1.51
CA GLU A 121 4.51 6.81 -2.42
C GLU A 121 4.24 6.50 -3.91
N ASP A 122 3.93 5.25 -4.25
CA ASP A 122 3.41 4.87 -5.57
C ASP A 122 2.04 5.49 -5.87
N LEU A 123 1.10 5.48 -4.90
CA LEU A 123 -0.22 6.12 -5.04
C LEU A 123 -0.09 7.64 -5.15
N ARG A 124 0.80 8.26 -4.36
CA ARG A 124 1.10 9.69 -4.50
C ARG A 124 1.79 9.98 -5.84
N GLY A 125 2.63 9.08 -6.34
CA GLY A 125 3.27 9.17 -7.65
C GLY A 125 2.25 9.17 -8.79
N ALA A 126 1.32 8.21 -8.77
CA ALA A 126 0.20 8.15 -9.72
C ALA A 126 -0.69 9.40 -9.63
N ALA A 127 -1.05 9.83 -8.42
CA ALA A 127 -1.88 11.02 -8.24
C ALA A 127 -1.22 12.31 -8.75
N ARG A 128 0.09 12.50 -8.52
CA ARG A 128 0.87 13.63 -9.08
C ARG A 128 0.96 13.57 -10.61
N ALA A 129 1.01 12.39 -11.20
CA ALA A 129 1.03 12.23 -12.66
C ALA A 129 -0.33 12.65 -13.26
N HIS A 130 -1.43 12.09 -12.75
CA HIS A 130 -2.79 12.47 -13.18
C HIS A 130 -3.10 13.96 -12.98
N ALA A 131 -2.61 14.57 -11.89
CA ALA A 131 -2.78 16.01 -11.65
C ALA A 131 -2.08 16.86 -12.73
N ARG A 132 -0.85 16.50 -13.15
CA ARG A 132 -0.17 17.15 -14.26
C ARG A 132 -0.88 16.92 -15.59
N ASP A 133 -1.35 15.70 -15.86
CA ASP A 133 -2.09 15.37 -17.08
C ASP A 133 -3.42 16.13 -17.20
N ILE A 134 -3.95 16.69 -16.11
CA ILE A 134 -5.06 17.65 -16.10
C ILE A 134 -4.55 19.09 -16.34
N GLU A 135 -3.53 19.54 -15.59
CA GLU A 135 -2.94 20.89 -15.71
C GLU A 135 -2.46 21.20 -17.15
N GLU A 136 -1.76 20.24 -17.79
CA GLU A 136 -1.31 20.36 -19.20
C GLU A 136 -2.48 20.39 -20.20
N ARG A 137 -3.68 19.88 -19.85
CA ARG A 137 -4.85 19.91 -20.74
C ARG A 137 -5.61 21.22 -20.67
N ASP A 138 -5.78 21.79 -19.49
CA ASP A 138 -6.45 23.08 -19.35
C ASP A 138 -5.62 24.20 -20.01
N GLU A 139 -4.28 24.16 -19.89
CA GLU A 139 -3.40 25.11 -20.61
C GLU A 139 -3.50 24.97 -22.14
N VAL A 140 -3.69 23.74 -22.66
CA VAL A 140 -3.91 23.49 -24.10
C VAL A 140 -5.29 23.95 -24.58
N VAL A 141 -6.33 23.88 -23.76
CA VAL A 141 -7.68 24.36 -24.10
C VAL A 141 -7.67 25.88 -24.31
N ASP A 142 -6.97 26.64 -23.47
CA ASP A 142 -6.78 28.09 -23.64
C ASP A 142 -5.85 28.43 -24.84
N ALA A 143 -4.93 27.53 -25.22
CA ALA A 143 -3.96 27.77 -26.30
C ALA A 143 -4.50 27.50 -27.72
N THR A 144 -5.59 26.76 -27.90
CA THR A 144 -6.01 26.21 -29.22
C THR A 144 -6.85 27.17 -30.09
N ASP A 145 -6.85 28.48 -29.81
CA ASP A 145 -7.52 29.51 -30.65
C ASP A 145 -6.66 30.04 -31.82
N VAL A 146 -5.43 29.51 -32.03
CA VAL A 146 -4.51 30.03 -33.07
C VAL A 146 -3.67 28.97 -33.79
N GLY A 147 -3.72 28.95 -35.13
CA GLY A 147 -2.55 28.66 -35.97
C GLY A 147 -2.50 27.33 -36.76
N GLU A 148 -2.72 27.42 -38.08
CA GLU A 148 -2.44 26.37 -39.07
C GLU A 148 -1.07 26.60 -39.77
N VAL A 149 -0.55 25.61 -40.54
CA VAL A 149 0.29 25.70 -41.78
C VAL A 149 1.59 24.83 -41.82
N ASP A 150 1.50 23.71 -42.55
CA ASP A 150 2.33 23.19 -43.69
C ASP A 150 3.90 23.04 -43.68
N ALA A 151 4.43 22.29 -44.67
CA ALA A 151 5.84 21.85 -44.90
C ALA A 151 6.41 22.37 -46.27
N PRO A 152 7.37 21.77 -47.07
CA PRO A 152 8.23 20.55 -47.01
C PRO A 152 9.73 20.70 -47.49
N LEU A 153 10.28 19.76 -48.32
CA LEU A 153 11.72 19.37 -48.57
C LEU A 153 12.34 19.76 -49.97
N SER A 154 13.68 19.58 -50.22
CA SER A 154 14.34 19.23 -51.55
C SER A 154 15.92 19.09 -51.65
N ASP A 155 16.47 17.89 -51.96
CA ASP A 155 17.37 17.34 -53.06
C ASP A 155 18.72 17.88 -53.72
N LEU A 156 19.74 16.95 -53.84
CA LEU A 156 20.64 16.51 -55.01
C LEU A 156 21.80 17.40 -55.66
N PRO A 157 22.61 17.01 -56.73
CA PRO A 157 23.45 15.81 -57.11
C PRO A 157 24.93 16.06 -57.72
N PRO A 158 25.75 15.04 -58.18
CA PRO A 158 27.19 15.15 -58.66
C PRO A 158 27.67 14.46 -60.02
N ALA A 159 28.99 14.50 -60.41
CA ALA A 159 29.70 14.04 -61.68
C ALA A 159 31.28 13.88 -61.51
N GLU A 160 32.27 13.43 -62.34
CA GLU A 160 32.60 12.64 -63.63
C GLU A 160 34.17 12.25 -63.61
N ASP A 161 35.07 11.82 -64.55
CA ASP A 161 35.35 11.77 -66.05
C ASP A 161 36.53 10.74 -66.45
N GLU A 162 37.10 10.68 -67.70
CA GLU A 162 38.05 9.68 -68.33
C GLU A 162 39.51 10.16 -68.74
N ALA A 163 40.49 9.43 -69.40
CA ALA A 163 41.00 8.02 -69.31
C ALA A 163 42.41 7.64 -70.00
N PRO A 164 42.60 7.33 -71.33
CA PRO A 164 43.42 6.14 -71.77
C PRO A 164 44.45 6.20 -72.98
N GLY A 165 45.30 5.16 -73.20
CA GLY A 165 46.13 4.90 -74.45
C GLY A 165 47.47 4.08 -74.29
N VAL A 166 48.30 3.60 -75.27
CA VAL A 166 48.27 3.24 -76.75
C VAL A 166 49.53 2.37 -77.20
N ALA A 167 49.49 1.62 -78.34
CA ALA A 167 50.57 1.24 -79.34
C ALA A 167 51.68 0.11 -79.09
N VAL A 168 52.49 -0.42 -80.07
CA VAL A 168 52.25 -1.08 -81.42
C VAL A 168 53.50 -1.75 -82.16
N VAL A 169 53.35 -2.96 -82.79
CA VAL A 169 54.02 -3.63 -84.00
C VAL A 169 55.55 -3.90 -84.16
N THR A 170 55.98 -5.10 -84.68
CA THR A 170 56.92 -5.42 -85.86
C THR A 170 57.23 -6.98 -86.00
N ALA A 171 57.85 -7.54 -87.09
CA ALA A 171 58.01 -9.02 -87.32
C ALA A 171 59.26 -9.58 -88.14
N PRO A 172 59.59 -10.91 -88.07
CA PRO A 172 60.84 -11.63 -88.55
C PRO A 172 60.70 -12.29 -89.98
N PRO A 173 61.35 -13.40 -90.49
CA PRO A 173 62.35 -14.43 -90.01
C PRO A 173 63.43 -14.98 -91.03
N ALA A 174 64.18 -16.08 -90.71
CA ALA A 174 65.15 -16.78 -91.63
C ALA A 174 65.35 -18.33 -91.37
N VAL A 175 64.53 -19.17 -92.03
CA VAL A 175 64.25 -20.64 -91.86
C VAL A 175 65.41 -21.63 -91.52
N ALA A 176 65.07 -22.82 -91.00
CA ALA A 176 65.88 -24.01 -90.69
C ALA A 176 66.76 -23.93 -89.45
N GLN A 177 67.68 -22.95 -89.33
CA GLN A 177 68.17 -22.59 -87.99
C GLN A 177 67.12 -21.77 -87.25
N ALA A 178 66.42 -20.86 -87.94
CA ALA A 178 65.29 -20.18 -87.34
C ALA A 178 64.06 -21.05 -87.14
N ASP A 179 64.01 -22.36 -87.41
CA ASP A 179 62.86 -23.16 -86.94
C ASP A 179 63.05 -23.56 -85.47
N ALA A 180 64.29 -23.83 -85.05
CA ALA A 180 64.64 -23.91 -83.63
C ALA A 180 64.63 -22.53 -82.94
N GLU A 181 65.01 -21.44 -83.63
CA GLU A 181 64.88 -20.09 -83.06
C GLU A 181 63.45 -19.55 -83.09
N ARG A 182 62.61 -19.91 -84.07
CA ARG A 182 61.16 -19.64 -84.06
C ARG A 182 60.50 -20.40 -82.92
N ALA A 183 60.80 -21.68 -82.73
CA ALA A 183 60.29 -22.40 -81.56
C ALA A 183 60.70 -21.69 -80.25
N ARG A 184 61.95 -21.22 -80.12
CA ARG A 184 62.40 -20.39 -78.97
C ARG A 184 61.69 -19.04 -78.85
N VAL A 185 61.42 -18.35 -79.96
CA VAL A 185 60.74 -17.04 -79.98
C VAL A 185 59.25 -17.21 -79.68
N LEU A 186 58.57 -18.15 -80.33
CA LEU A 186 57.18 -18.51 -80.08
C LEU A 186 56.97 -18.99 -78.64
N SER A 187 57.83 -19.84 -78.08
CA SER A 187 57.74 -20.21 -76.65
C SER A 187 58.01 -19.03 -75.71
N ARG A 188 58.86 -18.07 -76.10
CA ARG A 188 59.08 -16.85 -75.29
C ARG A 188 57.88 -15.92 -75.35
N GLU A 189 57.36 -15.68 -76.55
CA GLU A 189 56.20 -14.85 -76.82
C GLU A 189 54.93 -15.44 -76.20
N ALA A 190 54.75 -16.77 -76.27
CA ALA A 190 53.75 -17.50 -75.50
C ALA A 190 53.94 -17.30 -73.98
N GLY A 191 55.19 -17.36 -73.48
CA GLY A 191 55.51 -17.05 -72.09
C GLY A 191 55.28 -15.57 -71.70
N ASP A 192 55.37 -14.63 -72.65
CA ASP A 192 54.94 -13.24 -72.47
C ASP A 192 53.41 -13.14 -72.46
N MET A 193 52.69 -13.89 -73.30
CA MET A 193 51.23 -13.98 -73.31
C MET A 193 50.64 -14.65 -72.06
N VAL A 194 51.30 -15.67 -71.51
CA VAL A 194 50.99 -16.25 -70.18
C VAL A 194 51.11 -15.17 -69.10
N ARG A 195 52.22 -14.42 -69.09
CA ARG A 195 52.41 -13.29 -68.16
C ARG A 195 51.44 -12.12 -68.39
N ALA A 196 50.87 -12.00 -69.59
CA ALA A 196 49.79 -11.07 -69.91
C ALA A 196 48.36 -11.64 -69.67
N GLY A 197 48.24 -12.85 -69.13
CA GLY A 197 46.95 -13.50 -68.83
C GLY A 197 46.15 -13.99 -70.04
N ARG A 198 46.81 -14.13 -71.22
CA ARG A 198 46.19 -14.51 -72.49
C ARG A 198 46.43 -15.98 -72.85
N PHE A 199 46.00 -16.87 -71.96
CA PHE A 199 46.30 -18.31 -72.04
C PHE A 199 45.93 -18.94 -73.40
N ALA A 200 44.76 -18.64 -73.98
CA ALA A 200 44.35 -19.16 -75.29
C ALA A 200 45.15 -18.60 -76.50
N GLU A 201 45.83 -17.46 -76.36
CA GLU A 201 46.81 -16.99 -77.36
C GLU A 201 48.16 -17.70 -77.15
N ALA A 202 48.56 -17.92 -75.89
CA ALA A 202 49.78 -18.66 -75.55
C ALA A 202 49.73 -20.15 -75.95
N GLU A 203 48.63 -20.86 -75.67
CA GLU A 203 48.41 -22.26 -76.07
C GLU A 203 48.67 -22.46 -77.55
N ARG A 204 48.07 -21.61 -78.39
CA ARG A 204 48.27 -21.65 -79.85
C ARG A 204 49.71 -21.39 -80.29
N LEU A 205 50.42 -20.48 -79.62
CA LEU A 205 51.83 -20.20 -79.90
C LEU A 205 52.74 -21.36 -79.45
N TYR A 206 52.41 -22.07 -78.37
CA TYR A 206 53.10 -23.29 -77.98
C TYR A 206 52.79 -24.47 -78.91
N GLU A 207 51.54 -24.65 -79.36
CA GLU A 207 51.17 -25.62 -80.39
C GLU A 207 51.92 -25.36 -81.70
N GLU A 208 52.04 -24.09 -82.13
CA GLU A 208 52.81 -23.71 -83.32
C GLU A 208 54.32 -23.98 -83.14
N ALA A 209 54.87 -23.71 -81.95
CA ALA A 209 56.27 -24.06 -81.62
C ALA A 209 56.52 -25.57 -81.65
N LEU A 210 55.57 -26.39 -81.17
CA LEU A 210 55.62 -27.86 -81.22
C LEU A 210 55.41 -28.40 -82.64
N GLY A 211 54.64 -27.70 -83.48
CA GLY A 211 54.50 -27.99 -84.90
C GLY A 211 55.79 -27.75 -85.70
N LEU A 212 56.62 -26.77 -85.30
CA LEU A 212 57.95 -26.54 -85.88
C LEU A 212 59.02 -27.52 -85.35
N VAL A 213 59.02 -27.80 -84.05
CA VAL A 213 59.97 -28.71 -83.39
C VAL A 213 59.23 -29.65 -82.44
N PRO A 214 58.83 -30.85 -82.90
CA PRO A 214 58.14 -31.84 -82.07
C PRO A 214 58.94 -32.22 -80.82
N GLY A 215 58.35 -32.03 -79.65
CA GLY A 215 58.98 -32.33 -78.36
C GLY A 215 59.98 -31.28 -77.86
N TYR A 216 59.94 -30.04 -78.35
CA TYR A 216 60.75 -28.95 -77.80
C TYR A 216 60.39 -28.66 -76.32
N PRO A 217 61.28 -28.92 -75.33
CA PRO A 217 60.84 -29.00 -73.93
C PRO A 217 60.16 -27.74 -73.36
N PRO A 218 60.66 -26.51 -73.58
CA PRO A 218 60.00 -25.30 -73.07
C PRO A 218 58.61 -25.03 -73.68
N ALA A 219 58.27 -25.65 -74.83
CA ALA A 219 56.92 -25.59 -75.38
C ALA A 219 56.00 -26.67 -74.81
N VAL A 220 56.54 -27.82 -74.39
CA VAL A 220 55.75 -28.85 -73.68
C VAL A 220 55.44 -28.41 -72.26
N GLU A 221 56.45 -27.91 -71.54
CA GLU A 221 56.31 -27.35 -70.19
C GLU A 221 55.39 -26.12 -70.22
N GLY A 222 55.67 -25.15 -71.09
CA GLY A 222 54.85 -23.95 -71.22
C GLY A 222 53.41 -24.18 -71.67
N LEU A 223 53.14 -25.21 -72.49
CA LEU A 223 51.77 -25.60 -72.85
C LEU A 223 51.02 -26.20 -71.66
N ALA A 224 51.68 -27.04 -70.85
CA ALA A 224 51.09 -27.60 -69.64
C ALA A 224 50.77 -26.49 -68.61
N ASP A 225 51.71 -25.58 -68.37
CA ASP A 225 51.51 -24.40 -67.50
C ASP A 225 50.35 -23.52 -68.01
N ALA A 226 50.29 -23.28 -69.33
CA ALA A 226 49.22 -22.49 -69.94
C ALA A 226 47.85 -23.18 -69.81
N GLN A 227 47.79 -24.50 -69.99
CA GLN A 227 46.57 -25.30 -69.83
C GLN A 227 46.12 -25.38 -68.37
N GLU A 228 47.01 -25.59 -67.40
CA GLU A 228 46.65 -25.55 -65.97
C GLU A 228 46.11 -24.17 -65.59
N HIS A 229 46.73 -23.08 -66.08
CA HIS A 229 46.19 -21.74 -65.87
C HIS A 229 44.86 -21.50 -66.63
N ALA A 230 44.67 -22.06 -67.82
CA ALA A 230 43.40 -21.98 -68.56
C ALA A 230 42.27 -22.78 -67.87
N GLU A 231 42.56 -23.94 -67.28
CA GLU A 231 41.61 -24.72 -66.48
C GLU A 231 41.23 -23.98 -65.18
N ASN A 232 42.21 -23.44 -64.45
CA ASN A 232 41.94 -22.62 -63.27
C ASN A 232 41.11 -21.36 -63.61
N VAL A 233 41.42 -20.69 -64.72
CA VAL A 233 40.71 -19.48 -65.17
C VAL A 233 39.34 -19.78 -65.79
N SER A 234 39.13 -20.94 -66.41
CA SER A 234 37.81 -21.36 -66.93
C SER A 234 36.91 -21.90 -65.82
N GLY A 235 37.44 -22.65 -64.86
CA GLY A 235 36.75 -22.99 -63.61
C GLY A 235 36.32 -21.74 -62.82
N ALA A 236 37.12 -20.67 -62.86
CA ALA A 236 36.76 -19.36 -62.31
C ALA A 236 35.76 -18.55 -63.18
N ARG A 237 35.55 -18.89 -64.45
CA ARG A 237 34.65 -18.18 -65.39
C ARG A 237 33.32 -18.87 -65.65
N GLY A 238 33.15 -20.14 -65.25
CA GLY A 238 31.90 -20.89 -65.40
C GLY A 238 30.77 -20.43 -64.45
N VAL A 239 31.10 -19.76 -63.34
CA VAL A 239 30.12 -19.19 -62.39
C VAL A 239 30.56 -17.78 -62.01
N SER A 240 29.81 -16.77 -62.47
CA SER A 240 30.03 -15.36 -62.08
C SER A 240 30.02 -15.21 -60.56
N LEU A 241 30.82 -14.28 -60.03
CA LEU A 241 30.81 -13.95 -58.59
C LEU A 241 29.40 -13.61 -58.08
N ILE A 242 28.60 -12.92 -58.90
CA ILE A 242 27.20 -12.56 -58.62
C ILE A 242 26.32 -13.83 -58.46
N GLU A 243 26.54 -14.84 -59.30
CA GLU A 243 25.80 -16.11 -59.27
C GLU A 243 26.23 -16.99 -58.08
N ARG A 244 27.48 -16.83 -57.60
CA ARG A 244 27.94 -17.46 -56.36
C ARG A 244 27.28 -16.81 -55.14
N ILE A 245 27.29 -15.47 -55.08
CA ILE A 245 26.67 -14.68 -54.00
C ILE A 245 25.17 -15.01 -53.90
N ARG A 246 24.41 -14.90 -55.00
CA ARG A 246 22.98 -15.27 -55.04
C ARG A 246 22.69 -16.68 -54.53
N ARG A 247 23.58 -17.64 -54.80
CA ARG A 247 23.42 -19.03 -54.35
C ARG A 247 23.67 -19.18 -52.85
N GLU A 248 24.62 -18.42 -52.31
CA GLU A 248 24.89 -18.34 -50.87
C GLU A 248 23.75 -17.64 -50.12
N ASP A 249 23.27 -16.52 -50.66
CA ASP A 249 22.11 -15.78 -50.16
C ASP A 249 20.86 -16.66 -50.15
N ALA A 250 20.56 -17.36 -51.26
CA ALA A 250 19.43 -18.29 -51.34
C ALA A 250 19.51 -19.43 -50.30
N ILE A 251 20.71 -19.95 -49.99
CA ILE A 251 20.92 -20.97 -48.95
C ILE A 251 20.72 -20.36 -47.55
N ASN A 252 21.20 -19.14 -47.31
CA ASN A 252 21.02 -18.44 -46.04
C ASN A 252 19.55 -18.08 -45.81
N TRP A 253 18.84 -17.62 -46.85
CA TRP A 253 17.40 -17.38 -46.82
C TRP A 253 16.58 -18.65 -46.57
N GLN A 254 16.91 -19.77 -47.22
CA GLN A 254 16.30 -21.07 -46.91
C GLN A 254 16.50 -21.48 -45.45
N ARG A 255 17.67 -21.17 -44.85
CA ARG A 255 17.92 -21.38 -43.41
C ARG A 255 17.03 -20.49 -42.54
N THR A 256 16.90 -19.20 -42.86
CA THR A 256 15.98 -18.27 -42.17
C THR A 256 14.54 -18.77 -42.22
N VAL A 257 14.05 -19.17 -43.40
CA VAL A 257 12.68 -19.70 -43.56
C VAL A 257 12.48 -20.98 -42.75
N ALA A 258 13.44 -21.91 -42.75
CA ALA A 258 13.35 -23.11 -41.94
C ALA A 258 13.28 -22.80 -40.42
N GLN A 259 14.17 -21.94 -39.93
CA GLN A 259 14.20 -21.50 -38.53
C GLN A 259 12.92 -20.76 -38.13
N TYR A 260 12.35 -19.94 -39.01
CA TYR A 260 11.05 -19.30 -38.80
C TYR A 260 9.92 -20.34 -38.71
N ARG A 261 9.87 -21.35 -39.59
CA ARG A 261 8.86 -22.43 -39.54
C ARG A 261 8.97 -23.29 -38.29
N ASP A 262 10.17 -23.48 -37.74
CA ASP A 262 10.34 -24.12 -36.43
C ASP A 262 9.79 -23.24 -35.30
N ALA A 263 10.10 -21.94 -35.31
CA ALA A 263 9.55 -20.99 -34.32
C ALA A 263 8.02 -20.86 -34.43
N GLU A 264 7.43 -20.81 -35.63
CA GLU A 264 5.99 -20.80 -35.87
C GLU A 264 5.30 -22.02 -35.24
N ARG A 265 5.87 -23.22 -35.43
CA ARG A 265 5.39 -24.46 -34.80
C ARG A 265 5.45 -24.38 -33.28
N MET A 266 6.55 -23.88 -32.72
CA MET A 266 6.69 -23.70 -31.27
C MET A 266 5.67 -22.69 -30.72
N VAL A 267 5.53 -21.50 -31.31
CA VAL A 267 4.54 -20.48 -30.89
C VAL A 267 3.13 -21.08 -30.85
N ARG A 268 2.69 -21.77 -31.91
CA ARG A 268 1.37 -22.43 -31.91
C ARG A 268 1.25 -23.53 -30.85
N SER A 269 2.33 -24.28 -30.58
CA SER A 269 2.35 -25.27 -29.51
C SER A 269 2.21 -24.63 -28.12
N HIS A 270 2.91 -23.53 -27.85
CA HIS A 270 2.82 -22.81 -26.57
C HIS A 270 1.43 -22.19 -26.37
N VAL A 271 0.83 -21.57 -27.40
CA VAL A 271 -0.57 -21.10 -27.36
C VAL A 271 -1.55 -22.25 -27.09
N SER A 272 -1.40 -23.39 -27.76
CA SER A 272 -2.25 -24.57 -27.52
C SER A 272 -2.09 -25.21 -26.13
N ALA A 273 -1.05 -24.82 -25.39
CA ALA A 273 -0.80 -25.23 -24.01
C ALA A 273 -1.15 -24.12 -22.98
N GLU A 274 -1.80 -23.03 -23.43
CA GLU A 274 -2.14 -21.83 -22.64
C GLU A 274 -0.91 -21.09 -22.05
N ARG A 275 0.27 -21.24 -22.67
CA ARG A 275 1.55 -20.66 -22.20
C ARG A 275 1.96 -19.43 -23.00
N PHE A 276 1.23 -18.35 -22.80
CA PHE A 276 1.39 -17.12 -23.58
C PHE A 276 2.77 -16.46 -23.40
N ASP A 277 3.40 -16.53 -22.21
CA ASP A 277 4.78 -16.06 -22.00
C ASP A 277 5.80 -16.78 -22.89
N GLU A 278 5.72 -18.12 -22.97
CA GLU A 278 6.62 -18.94 -23.78
C GLU A 278 6.36 -18.71 -25.29
N ALA A 279 5.09 -18.48 -25.66
CA ALA A 279 4.70 -18.11 -27.02
C ALA A 279 5.27 -16.74 -27.42
N ASN A 280 5.10 -15.71 -26.59
CA ASN A 280 5.60 -14.35 -26.82
C ASN A 280 7.13 -14.32 -26.89
N GLN A 281 7.85 -14.99 -25.98
CA GLN A 281 9.31 -15.14 -26.06
C GLN A 281 9.76 -15.79 -27.37
N THR A 282 9.03 -16.80 -27.85
CA THR A 282 9.36 -17.50 -29.10
C THR A 282 9.00 -16.65 -30.33
N LEU A 283 7.93 -15.87 -30.28
CA LEU A 283 7.54 -14.90 -31.31
C LEU A 283 8.58 -13.77 -31.45
N HIS A 284 9.16 -13.29 -30.34
CA HIS A 284 10.29 -12.34 -30.38
C HIS A 284 11.52 -12.95 -31.07
N ARG A 285 11.85 -14.23 -30.81
CA ARG A 285 12.92 -14.94 -31.55
C ARG A 285 12.59 -15.09 -33.03
N ALA A 286 11.34 -15.41 -33.37
CA ALA A 286 10.88 -15.48 -34.76
C ALA A 286 11.08 -14.14 -35.50
N ARG A 287 10.75 -13.01 -34.85
CA ARG A 287 11.00 -11.66 -35.39
C ARG A 287 12.49 -11.39 -35.61
N GLN A 288 13.35 -11.77 -34.65
CA GLN A 288 14.81 -11.63 -34.80
C GLN A 288 15.36 -12.48 -35.96
N ILE A 289 14.87 -13.71 -36.14
CA ILE A 289 15.22 -14.58 -37.27
C ILE A 289 14.85 -13.91 -38.60
N VAL A 290 13.62 -13.42 -38.76
CA VAL A 290 13.15 -12.76 -39.99
C VAL A 290 13.96 -11.50 -40.32
N GLU A 291 14.19 -10.60 -39.34
CA GLU A 291 14.98 -9.39 -39.59
C GLU A 291 16.46 -9.69 -39.89
N SER A 292 17.08 -10.69 -39.23
CA SER A 292 18.47 -11.09 -39.54
C SER A 292 18.63 -11.70 -40.94
N GLY A 293 17.57 -12.32 -41.48
CA GLY A 293 17.57 -12.90 -42.82
C GLY A 293 17.34 -11.90 -43.96
N LYS A 294 16.89 -10.68 -43.64
CA LYS A 294 16.48 -9.64 -44.59
C LYS A 294 17.52 -9.32 -45.68
N GLN A 295 18.80 -9.35 -45.32
CA GLN A 295 19.91 -9.07 -46.24
C GLN A 295 20.13 -10.17 -47.31
N PHE A 296 19.56 -11.36 -47.13
CA PHE A 296 19.71 -12.52 -48.03
C PHE A 296 18.48 -12.75 -48.95
N ALA A 297 17.48 -11.86 -48.90
CA ALA A 297 16.19 -12.05 -49.58
C ALA A 297 16.18 -11.45 -51.01
N ASP A 298 16.66 -12.21 -52.00
CA ASP A 298 16.46 -11.94 -53.43
C ASP A 298 15.38 -12.91 -54.00
N PRO A 299 14.20 -12.45 -54.47
CA PRO A 299 13.72 -11.06 -54.49
C PRO A 299 13.16 -10.57 -53.14
N VAL A 300 13.13 -9.25 -52.95
CA VAL A 300 12.63 -8.56 -51.73
C VAL A 300 11.24 -9.04 -51.27
N ALA A 301 10.34 -9.33 -52.21
CA ALA A 301 8.99 -9.81 -51.92
C ALA A 301 8.95 -11.12 -51.10
N ALA A 302 10.04 -11.90 -51.08
CA ALA A 302 10.18 -13.06 -50.21
C ALA A 302 10.22 -12.64 -48.72
N TYR A 303 10.97 -11.59 -48.38
CA TYR A 303 10.99 -11.02 -47.02
C TYR A 303 9.62 -10.44 -46.65
N ASP A 304 8.98 -9.68 -47.54
CA ASP A 304 7.66 -9.10 -47.28
C ASP A 304 6.59 -10.18 -46.98
N SER A 305 6.62 -11.29 -47.70
CA SER A 305 5.73 -12.44 -47.43
C SER A 305 5.97 -13.08 -46.06
N LEU A 306 7.23 -13.29 -45.68
CA LEU A 306 7.59 -13.89 -44.39
C LEU A 306 7.27 -12.95 -43.22
N ARG A 307 7.40 -11.64 -43.44
CA ARG A 307 6.99 -10.59 -42.51
C ARG A 307 5.46 -10.55 -42.36
N GLN A 308 4.69 -10.66 -43.44
CA GLN A 308 3.22 -10.69 -43.37
C GLN A 308 2.74 -11.91 -42.57
N GLU A 309 3.35 -13.09 -42.74
CA GLU A 309 3.05 -14.25 -41.90
C GLU A 309 3.39 -14.03 -40.42
N LEU A 310 4.48 -13.34 -40.11
CA LEU A 310 4.88 -13.03 -38.73
C LEU A 310 3.87 -12.11 -38.03
N GLU A 311 3.32 -11.10 -38.72
CA GLU A 311 2.28 -10.25 -38.12
C GLU A 311 0.97 -11.04 -37.91
N VAL A 312 0.57 -11.90 -38.86
CA VAL A 312 -0.59 -12.81 -38.69
C VAL A 312 -0.38 -13.77 -37.51
N LEU A 313 0.84 -14.25 -37.29
CA LEU A 313 1.18 -15.05 -36.11
C LEU A 313 1.13 -14.22 -34.82
N SER A 314 1.55 -12.96 -34.85
CA SER A 314 1.49 -12.03 -33.71
C SER A 314 0.04 -11.72 -33.30
N ASP A 315 -0.85 -11.47 -34.26
CA ASP A 315 -2.25 -11.14 -33.99
C ASP A 315 -3.07 -12.37 -33.58
N PHE A 316 -2.67 -13.57 -34.04
CA PHE A 316 -3.18 -14.84 -33.51
C PHE A 316 -2.86 -14.99 -32.01
N VAL A 317 -1.59 -14.83 -31.60
CA VAL A 317 -1.19 -14.93 -30.19
C VAL A 317 -1.97 -13.94 -29.32
N ARG A 318 -1.99 -12.65 -29.70
CA ARG A 318 -2.73 -11.59 -29.00
C ARG A 318 -4.23 -11.88 -28.86
N THR A 319 -4.84 -12.50 -29.88
CA THR A 319 -6.28 -12.79 -29.87
C THR A 319 -6.61 -13.92 -28.92
N GLU A 320 -5.85 -15.02 -28.95
CA GLU A 320 -6.03 -16.15 -28.02
C GLU A 320 -5.69 -15.75 -26.58
N GLU A 321 -4.63 -14.97 -26.37
CA GLU A 321 -4.22 -14.41 -25.08
C GLU A 321 -5.34 -13.56 -24.45
N ARG A 322 -5.93 -12.63 -25.22
CA ARG A 322 -7.08 -11.84 -24.78
C ARG A 322 -8.30 -12.71 -24.45
N VAL A 323 -8.63 -13.70 -25.28
CA VAL A 323 -9.78 -14.61 -25.05
C VAL A 323 -9.56 -15.48 -23.82
N TYR A 324 -8.32 -15.91 -23.56
CA TYR A 324 -7.94 -16.62 -22.35
C TYR A 324 -8.10 -15.74 -21.10
N HIS A 325 -7.55 -14.52 -21.11
CA HIS A 325 -7.67 -13.59 -19.99
C HIS A 325 -9.13 -13.17 -19.73
N GLU A 326 -9.93 -12.90 -20.77
CA GLU A 326 -11.35 -12.57 -20.63
C GLU A 326 -12.13 -13.74 -19.99
N ARG A 327 -11.87 -14.98 -20.42
CA ARG A 327 -12.43 -16.19 -19.81
C ARG A 327 -12.02 -16.31 -18.34
N LYS A 328 -10.73 -16.13 -18.04
CA LYS A 328 -10.17 -16.27 -16.68
C LYS A 328 -10.70 -15.21 -15.73
N VAL A 329 -10.77 -13.94 -16.15
CA VAL A 329 -11.41 -12.85 -15.41
C VAL A 329 -12.91 -13.12 -15.22
N GLY A 330 -13.59 -13.68 -16.22
CA GLY A 330 -14.99 -14.10 -16.12
C GLY A 330 -15.23 -15.24 -15.12
N GLU A 331 -14.31 -16.20 -15.02
CA GLU A 331 -14.32 -17.25 -13.99
C GLU A 331 -14.10 -16.66 -12.59
N THR A 332 -13.00 -15.92 -12.40
CA THR A 332 -12.65 -15.32 -11.09
C THR A 332 -13.71 -14.32 -10.61
N ARG A 333 -14.34 -13.54 -11.51
CA ARG A 333 -15.47 -12.66 -11.13
C ARG A 333 -16.68 -13.45 -10.60
N ARG A 334 -17.03 -14.58 -11.24
CA ARG A 334 -18.12 -15.46 -10.77
C ARG A 334 -17.79 -16.12 -9.44
N GLU A 335 -16.54 -16.55 -9.25
CA GLU A 335 -16.06 -17.11 -7.99
C GLU A 335 -16.12 -16.09 -6.86
N ILE A 336 -15.67 -14.85 -7.10
CA ILE A 336 -15.78 -13.74 -6.14
C ILE A 336 -17.25 -13.41 -5.83
N GLU A 337 -18.14 -13.37 -6.83
CA GLU A 337 -19.56 -13.10 -6.64
C GLU A 337 -20.26 -14.21 -5.84
N GLU A 338 -19.97 -15.47 -6.15
CA GLU A 338 -20.50 -16.65 -5.44
C GLU A 338 -20.00 -16.68 -3.99
N ASN A 339 -18.69 -16.51 -3.76
CA ASN A 339 -18.10 -16.43 -2.42
C ASN A 339 -18.66 -15.26 -1.62
N ARG A 340 -18.89 -14.10 -2.26
CA ARG A 340 -19.52 -12.92 -1.63
C ARG A 340 -20.98 -13.22 -1.26
N ARG A 341 -21.73 -13.90 -2.13
CA ARG A 341 -23.13 -14.31 -1.86
C ARG A 341 -23.20 -15.29 -0.69
N GLN A 342 -22.31 -16.29 -0.66
CA GLN A 342 -22.24 -17.27 0.43
C GLN A 342 -21.91 -16.59 1.76
N ARG A 343 -20.87 -15.75 1.84
CA ARG A 343 -20.55 -14.97 3.05
C ARG A 343 -21.70 -14.07 3.51
N ILE A 344 -22.44 -13.44 2.58
CA ILE A 344 -23.62 -12.64 2.92
C ILE A 344 -24.72 -13.50 3.55
N GLU A 345 -24.96 -14.71 3.05
CA GLU A 345 -25.97 -15.61 3.63
C GLU A 345 -25.52 -16.20 4.96
N GLU A 346 -24.26 -16.60 5.10
CA GLU A 346 -23.66 -17.02 6.38
C GLU A 346 -23.78 -15.93 7.45
N VAL A 347 -23.50 -14.67 7.10
CA VAL A 347 -23.64 -13.52 8.02
C VAL A 347 -25.10 -13.29 8.40
N LYS A 348 -26.06 -13.43 7.48
CA LYS A 348 -27.50 -13.38 7.81
C LYS A 348 -27.91 -14.52 8.73
N GLU A 349 -27.51 -15.75 8.43
CA GLU A 349 -27.82 -16.93 9.23
C GLU A 349 -27.26 -16.80 10.65
N ASN A 350 -26.00 -16.39 10.78
CA ASN A 350 -25.34 -16.25 12.08
C ASN A 350 -25.95 -15.10 12.89
N ARG A 351 -26.31 -13.98 12.23
CA ARG A 351 -27.10 -12.90 12.82
C ARG A 351 -28.49 -13.38 13.25
N ALA A 352 -29.18 -14.20 12.47
CA ALA A 352 -30.49 -14.73 12.83
C ALA A 352 -30.40 -15.66 14.05
N LYS A 353 -29.43 -16.58 14.08
CA LYS A 353 -29.15 -17.47 15.23
C LYS A 353 -28.77 -16.67 16.49
N GLN A 354 -28.00 -15.59 16.35
CA GLN A 354 -27.65 -14.69 17.45
C GLN A 354 -28.89 -13.94 17.98
N VAL A 355 -29.72 -13.38 17.10
CA VAL A 355 -30.98 -12.71 17.47
C VAL A 355 -31.95 -13.69 18.15
N GLU A 356 -32.06 -14.93 17.66
CA GLU A 356 -32.89 -15.97 18.27
C GLU A 356 -32.41 -16.33 19.69
N SER A 357 -31.09 -16.55 19.87
CA SER A 357 -30.49 -16.84 21.18
C SER A 357 -30.66 -15.68 22.18
N LEU A 358 -30.49 -14.43 21.74
CA LEU A 358 -30.74 -13.25 22.59
C LEU A 358 -32.24 -13.07 22.90
N MET A 359 -33.15 -13.40 21.98
CA MET A 359 -34.60 -13.40 22.23
C MET A 359 -34.98 -14.46 23.28
N GLU A 360 -34.39 -15.65 23.24
CA GLU A 360 -34.59 -16.68 24.27
C GLU A 360 -34.05 -16.21 25.64
N GLN A 361 -32.86 -15.60 25.67
CA GLN A 361 -32.28 -15.03 26.88
C GLN A 361 -33.17 -13.93 27.49
N ALA A 362 -33.65 -12.98 26.69
CA ALA A 362 -34.55 -11.93 27.13
C ALA A 362 -35.90 -12.50 27.64
N ALA A 363 -36.44 -13.52 26.97
CA ALA A 363 -37.67 -14.19 27.41
C ALA A 363 -37.50 -14.93 28.74
N GLN A 364 -36.32 -15.49 29.02
CA GLN A 364 -35.98 -16.13 30.29
C GLN A 364 -35.72 -15.11 31.41
N LEU A 365 -34.95 -14.04 31.16
CA LEU A 365 -34.73 -12.95 32.13
C LEU A 365 -36.07 -12.31 32.57
N ARG A 366 -36.98 -12.04 31.62
CA ARG A 366 -38.35 -11.59 31.91
C ARG A 366 -39.11 -12.56 32.82
N LYS A 367 -38.97 -13.87 32.59
CA LYS A 367 -39.66 -14.92 33.36
C LYS A 367 -39.09 -15.06 34.78
N ASP A 368 -37.80 -14.82 34.96
CA ASP A 368 -37.15 -14.78 36.28
C ASP A 368 -37.40 -13.45 37.01
N GLY A 369 -37.85 -12.43 36.28
CA GLY A 369 -38.36 -11.15 36.80
C GLY A 369 -37.40 -9.98 36.61
N GLU A 370 -36.24 -10.19 36.00
CA GLU A 370 -35.20 -9.18 35.74
C GLU A 370 -35.52 -8.38 34.47
N LEU A 371 -36.46 -7.43 34.60
CA LEU A 371 -36.98 -6.64 33.47
C LEU A 371 -35.88 -5.79 32.84
N GLU A 372 -35.09 -5.11 33.66
CA GLU A 372 -34.04 -4.18 33.25
C GLU A 372 -32.95 -4.91 32.43
N ALA A 373 -32.55 -6.10 32.89
CA ALA A 373 -31.61 -6.96 32.15
C ALA A 373 -32.22 -7.49 30.84
N ALA A 374 -33.51 -7.86 30.84
CA ALA A 374 -34.22 -8.26 29.62
C ALA A 374 -34.31 -7.11 28.60
N ILE A 375 -34.58 -5.89 29.04
CA ILE A 375 -34.60 -4.67 28.22
C ILE A 375 -33.23 -4.44 27.58
N ASP A 376 -32.13 -4.53 28.34
CA ASP A 376 -30.78 -4.31 27.81
C ASP A 376 -30.32 -5.41 26.83
N VAL A 377 -30.80 -6.65 26.97
CA VAL A 377 -30.62 -7.70 25.95
C VAL A 377 -31.43 -7.39 24.69
N LEU A 378 -32.68 -6.92 24.81
CA LEU A 378 -33.49 -6.52 23.65
C LEU A 378 -32.91 -5.29 22.93
N ARG A 379 -32.29 -4.34 23.65
CA ARG A 379 -31.55 -3.22 23.06
C ARG A 379 -30.36 -3.70 22.22
N GLN A 380 -29.61 -4.72 22.67
CA GLN A 380 -28.55 -5.34 21.86
C GLN A 380 -29.12 -5.94 20.56
N ILE A 381 -30.30 -6.58 20.61
CA ILE A 381 -30.98 -7.09 19.41
C ILE A 381 -31.37 -5.97 18.46
N VAL A 382 -31.85 -4.82 18.96
CA VAL A 382 -32.21 -3.66 18.12
C VAL A 382 -30.97 -2.98 17.51
N VAL A 383 -29.80 -3.06 18.15
CA VAL A 383 -28.51 -2.63 17.59
C VAL A 383 -28.03 -3.60 16.49
N ILE A 384 -28.14 -4.91 16.73
CA ILE A 384 -27.79 -5.95 15.74
C ILE A 384 -28.74 -5.89 14.53
N ASP A 385 -30.04 -5.76 14.77
CA ASP A 385 -31.06 -5.67 13.74
C ASP A 385 -32.08 -4.53 13.98
N PRO A 386 -31.79 -3.32 13.45
CA PRO A 386 -32.72 -2.19 13.47
C PRO A 386 -34.03 -2.40 12.69
N LYS A 387 -34.28 -3.55 12.05
CA LYS A 387 -35.57 -3.89 11.41
C LYS A 387 -36.35 -4.98 12.16
N TYR A 388 -35.80 -5.59 13.21
CA TYR A 388 -36.46 -6.65 13.95
C TYR A 388 -37.56 -6.10 14.89
N ALA A 389 -38.81 -6.14 14.42
CA ALA A 389 -39.95 -5.52 15.10
C ALA A 389 -40.33 -6.19 16.45
N ALA A 390 -40.10 -7.50 16.58
CA ALA A 390 -40.50 -8.24 17.78
C ALA A 390 -39.70 -7.86 19.04
N ALA A 391 -38.40 -7.56 18.90
CA ALA A 391 -37.60 -7.10 20.04
C ALA A 391 -38.04 -5.71 20.52
N ARG A 392 -38.34 -4.78 19.61
CA ARG A 392 -38.88 -3.46 19.98
C ARG A 392 -40.19 -3.58 20.75
N PHE A 393 -41.18 -4.27 20.18
CA PHE A 393 -42.46 -4.45 20.85
C PHE A 393 -42.32 -5.11 22.24
N MET A 394 -41.40 -6.06 22.40
CA MET A 394 -41.13 -6.67 23.70
C MET A 394 -40.38 -5.72 24.66
N MET A 395 -39.50 -4.87 24.15
CA MET A 395 -38.78 -3.84 24.92
C MET A 395 -39.74 -2.80 25.45
N ASP A 396 -40.60 -2.23 24.58
CA ASP A 396 -41.62 -1.24 24.93
C ASP A 396 -42.53 -1.76 26.07
N VAL A 397 -43.01 -3.01 25.95
CA VAL A 397 -43.85 -3.68 26.95
C VAL A 397 -43.13 -3.92 28.28
N LEU A 398 -41.81 -4.13 28.27
CA LEU A 398 -41.03 -4.32 29.49
C LEU A 398 -40.64 -3.00 30.15
N GLU A 399 -40.37 -1.95 29.38
CA GLU A 399 -40.16 -0.60 29.90
C GLU A 399 -41.44 -0.09 30.60
N ASP A 400 -42.63 -0.37 30.06
CA ASP A 400 -43.93 -0.13 30.72
C ASP A 400 -44.08 -0.94 32.03
N GLU A 401 -43.72 -2.24 32.04
CA GLU A 401 -43.83 -3.06 33.27
C GLU A 401 -42.85 -2.57 34.35
N ALA A 402 -41.61 -2.22 33.98
CA ALA A 402 -40.58 -1.71 34.87
C ALA A 402 -40.98 -0.35 35.46
N ALA A 403 -41.46 0.58 34.63
CA ALA A 403 -41.98 1.87 35.08
C ALA A 403 -43.17 1.70 36.04
N TYR A 404 -44.09 0.77 35.76
CA TYR A 404 -45.21 0.47 36.65
C TYR A 404 -44.74 -0.12 37.99
N ARG A 405 -43.79 -1.06 37.97
CA ARG A 405 -43.18 -1.67 39.16
C ARG A 405 -42.50 -0.62 40.04
N GLN A 406 -41.62 0.19 39.45
CA GLN A 406 -40.94 1.30 40.11
C GLN A 406 -41.94 2.33 40.68
N SER A 407 -43.01 2.67 39.94
CA SER A 407 -44.06 3.58 40.42
C SER A 407 -44.81 3.03 41.64
N ARG A 408 -45.06 1.71 41.70
CA ARG A 408 -45.65 1.07 42.89
C ARG A 408 -44.69 1.11 44.10
N GLU A 409 -43.41 0.90 43.89
CA GLU A 409 -42.40 0.96 44.95
C GLU A 409 -42.19 2.37 45.49
N MET A 410 -42.10 3.37 44.60
CA MET A 410 -42.06 4.79 44.98
C MET A 410 -43.30 5.20 45.78
N ARG A 411 -44.50 4.79 45.36
CA ARG A 411 -45.74 5.02 46.14
C ARG A 411 -45.69 4.32 47.50
N ALA A 412 -45.18 3.08 47.59
CA ALA A 412 -45.04 2.36 48.85
C ALA A 412 -43.96 2.97 49.78
N ALA A 413 -42.90 3.57 49.23
CA ALA A 413 -41.93 4.36 49.99
C ALA A 413 -42.55 5.65 50.50
N LEU A 414 -43.24 6.42 49.64
CA LEU A 414 -43.95 7.64 49.98
C LEU A 414 -44.98 7.42 51.09
N TYR A 415 -45.82 6.38 51.00
CA TYR A 415 -46.79 6.08 52.07
C TYR A 415 -46.12 5.68 53.40
N ARG A 416 -44.99 4.96 53.36
CA ARG A 416 -44.22 4.63 54.58
C ARG A 416 -43.62 5.89 55.24
N GLN A 417 -42.96 6.74 54.45
CA GLN A 417 -42.35 7.99 54.95
C GLN A 417 -43.41 9.00 55.43
N THR A 418 -44.49 9.18 54.67
CA THR A 418 -45.60 10.07 55.07
C THR A 418 -46.23 9.61 56.39
N ARG A 419 -46.42 8.30 56.57
CA ARG A 419 -46.95 7.74 57.82
C ARG A 419 -45.98 7.92 59.01
N ALA A 420 -44.67 7.81 58.79
CA ALA A 420 -43.66 8.07 59.81
C ALA A 420 -43.67 9.56 60.21
N ALA A 421 -43.55 10.48 59.25
CA ALA A 421 -43.57 11.92 59.49
C ALA A 421 -44.86 12.40 60.19
N LEU A 422 -46.02 11.87 59.82
CA LEU A 422 -47.27 12.16 60.53
C LEU A 422 -47.26 11.60 61.96
N ALA A 423 -46.72 10.40 62.19
CA ALA A 423 -46.61 9.84 63.54
C ALA A 423 -45.63 10.65 64.43
N ASP A 424 -44.53 11.15 63.87
CA ASP A 424 -43.60 12.04 64.58
C ASP A 424 -44.23 13.40 64.90
N VAL A 425 -45.05 13.96 63.99
CA VAL A 425 -45.83 15.18 64.23
C VAL A 425 -46.89 14.97 65.31
N GLU A 426 -47.65 13.87 65.31
CA GLU A 426 -48.60 13.58 66.41
C GLU A 426 -47.87 13.33 67.74
N LYS A 427 -46.71 12.64 67.72
CA LYS A 427 -45.86 12.45 68.90
C LYS A 427 -45.36 13.77 69.47
N ALA A 428 -45.00 14.74 68.62
CA ALA A 428 -44.57 16.07 69.04
C ALA A 428 -45.71 16.94 69.62
N LYS A 429 -46.99 16.64 69.33
CA LYS A 429 -48.14 17.31 69.96
C LYS A 429 -48.42 16.83 71.37
N VAL A 430 -47.96 15.63 71.76
CA VAL A 430 -48.11 15.12 73.12
C VAL A 430 -47.15 15.89 74.02
N PRO A 431 -47.65 16.69 74.99
CA PRO A 431 -46.76 17.39 75.92
C PRO A 431 -46.00 16.35 76.75
N GLN A 432 -44.68 16.50 76.85
CA GLN A 432 -43.88 15.62 77.71
C GLN A 432 -44.28 15.88 79.17
N HIS A 433 -44.87 14.88 79.81
CA HIS A 433 -45.35 14.95 81.19
C HIS A 433 -44.28 14.59 82.22
N GLU A 434 -43.15 14.06 81.76
CA GLU A 434 -41.98 13.83 82.58
C GLU A 434 -41.29 15.19 82.79
N GLU A 435 -40.95 15.53 84.03
CA GLU A 435 -40.05 16.67 84.27
C GLU A 435 -38.77 16.48 83.46
N VAL A 436 -38.13 17.56 83.01
CA VAL A 436 -36.95 17.51 82.14
C VAL A 436 -35.75 16.94 82.91
N THR A 437 -35.71 15.61 83.00
CA THR A 437 -34.56 14.81 83.38
C THR A 437 -33.56 14.87 82.24
N TYR A 438 -32.74 15.93 82.27
CA TYR A 438 -31.47 15.97 81.57
C TYR A 438 -30.78 14.60 81.70
N ALA A 439 -30.32 14.04 80.59
CA ALA A 439 -29.49 12.83 80.62
C ALA A 439 -28.33 13.04 81.60
N PRO A 440 -27.87 12.02 82.37
CA PRO A 440 -26.82 12.21 83.39
C PRO A 440 -25.55 12.89 82.83
N ASP A 441 -25.27 12.60 81.56
CA ASP A 441 -24.21 13.08 80.69
C ASP A 441 -24.54 14.40 79.94
N TRP A 442 -25.59 15.15 80.32
CA TRP A 442 -25.93 16.42 79.67
C TRP A 442 -24.80 17.45 79.69
N LEU A 443 -23.95 17.44 80.73
CA LEU A 443 -22.74 18.26 80.79
C LEU A 443 -21.74 17.89 79.67
N GLU A 444 -21.57 16.59 79.39
CA GLU A 444 -20.76 16.13 78.25
C GLU A 444 -21.42 16.50 76.91
N ILE A 445 -22.75 16.60 76.84
CA ILE A 445 -23.46 17.00 75.61
C ILE A 445 -23.25 18.48 75.29
N ILE A 446 -23.09 19.36 76.29
CA ILE A 446 -22.69 20.78 76.06
C ILE A 446 -21.18 20.94 75.82
N ASP A 447 -20.34 20.10 76.45
CA ASP A 447 -18.87 20.17 76.33
C ASP A 447 -18.34 19.42 75.09
N ARG A 448 -19.17 18.58 74.44
CA ARG A 448 -18.87 17.99 73.13
C ARG A 448 -18.64 19.09 72.09
N GLU A 449 -17.51 18.99 71.41
CA GLU A 449 -17.09 19.76 70.23
C GLU A 449 -17.95 19.41 68.98
N GLY A 450 -19.27 19.45 69.14
CA GLY A 450 -20.26 18.78 68.31
C GLY A 450 -21.31 19.70 67.69
N ARG A 451 -21.15 21.03 67.77
CA ARG A 451 -21.95 22.00 66.98
C ARG A 451 -21.52 22.08 65.51
N ARG A 452 -20.87 21.04 64.98
CA ARG A 452 -20.51 20.93 63.56
C ARG A 452 -21.78 20.72 62.74
N LYS A 453 -21.95 21.46 61.65
CA LYS A 453 -22.94 21.09 60.64
C LYS A 453 -22.52 19.75 60.02
N PRO A 454 -23.44 18.84 59.66
CA PRO A 454 -23.08 17.62 58.94
C PRO A 454 -22.49 17.99 57.57
N GLY A 455 -21.18 17.84 57.42
CA GLY A 455 -20.41 18.15 56.20
C GLY A 455 -19.09 18.91 56.46
N GLU A 456 -18.97 19.63 57.57
CA GLU A 456 -17.83 20.53 57.84
C GLU A 456 -16.58 19.76 58.32
N SER A 457 -15.50 19.79 57.53
CA SER A 457 -14.28 19.03 57.79
C SER A 457 -13.43 19.64 58.92
N ARG A 458 -12.62 18.79 59.57
CA ARG A 458 -11.62 19.26 60.54
C ARG A 458 -10.55 20.15 59.88
N VAL A 459 -10.36 20.03 58.57
CA VAL A 459 -9.43 20.86 57.79
C VAL A 459 -10.03 22.26 57.54
N ASP A 460 -11.31 22.33 57.16
CA ASP A 460 -12.02 23.59 56.90
C ASP A 460 -12.05 24.49 58.13
N ALA A 461 -12.32 23.93 59.31
CA ALA A 461 -12.31 24.67 60.58
C ALA A 461 -10.95 25.31 60.89
N LEU A 462 -9.84 24.66 60.49
CA LEU A 462 -8.49 25.23 60.61
C LEU A 462 -8.24 26.30 59.55
N LEU A 463 -8.69 26.10 58.31
CA LEU A 463 -8.55 27.06 57.21
C LEU A 463 -9.33 28.36 57.48
N LEU A 464 -10.57 28.25 57.99
CA LEU A 464 -11.38 29.37 58.47
C LEU A 464 -10.68 30.15 59.60
N SER A 465 -10.03 29.45 60.54
CA SER A 465 -9.27 30.10 61.61
C SER A 465 -8.01 30.85 61.10
N ALA A 466 -7.43 30.39 59.99
CA ALA A 466 -6.31 31.08 59.33
C ALA A 466 -6.77 32.34 58.57
N LEU A 467 -7.96 32.29 57.94
CA LEU A 467 -8.60 33.45 57.30
C LEU A 467 -8.93 34.57 58.31
N ASP A 468 -9.26 34.23 59.56
CA ASP A 468 -9.52 35.24 60.60
C ASP A 468 -8.23 35.79 61.25
N SER A 469 -7.05 35.32 60.84
CA SER A 469 -5.75 35.85 61.29
C SER A 469 -5.45 37.24 60.71
N ARG A 470 -4.73 38.07 61.46
CA ARG A 470 -4.30 39.41 61.01
C ARG A 470 -3.05 39.35 60.13
N VAL A 471 -2.99 40.24 59.14
CA VAL A 471 -1.90 40.39 58.16
C VAL A 471 -1.73 41.87 57.81
N PRO A 472 -0.50 42.41 57.70
CA PRO A 472 -0.24 43.75 57.16
C PRO A 472 -0.42 43.77 55.63
N VAL A 473 -1.02 44.83 55.09
CA VAL A 473 -1.43 44.92 53.68
C VAL A 473 -0.93 46.24 53.07
N ASP A 474 0.02 46.09 52.13
CA ASP A 474 0.60 47.17 51.33
C ASP A 474 0.87 46.62 49.92
N PHE A 475 -0.10 46.77 49.01
CA PHE A 475 0.01 46.42 47.59
C PHE A 475 -0.01 47.70 46.76
N ARG A 476 1.00 47.92 45.90
CA ARG A 476 1.16 49.19 45.16
C ARG A 476 1.15 48.96 43.65
N ARG A 477 -0.04 48.78 43.08
CA ARG A 477 -0.27 48.42 41.67
C ARG A 477 0.37 47.07 41.30
N GLU A 478 0.38 46.14 42.25
CA GLU A 478 0.86 44.77 42.04
C GLU A 478 -0.17 43.97 41.23
N PRO A 479 0.25 43.07 40.32
CA PRO A 479 -0.68 42.30 39.50
C PRO A 479 -1.46 41.29 40.36
N PHE A 480 -2.78 41.24 40.17
CA PHE A 480 -3.73 40.43 40.94
C PHE A 480 -3.29 38.97 41.18
N GLY A 481 -2.65 38.32 40.20
CA GLY A 481 -2.06 36.98 40.39
C GLY A 481 -1.01 36.91 41.51
N GLU A 482 -0.03 37.81 41.50
CA GLU A 482 1.02 37.86 42.53
C GLU A 482 0.45 38.25 43.91
N VAL A 483 -0.58 39.10 43.93
CA VAL A 483 -1.30 39.52 45.15
C VAL A 483 -1.94 38.31 45.85
N ILE A 484 -2.69 37.50 45.11
CA ILE A 484 -3.33 36.29 45.67
C ILE A 484 -2.27 35.25 46.09
N GLU A 485 -1.22 35.05 45.30
CA GLU A 485 -0.12 34.15 45.65
C GLU A 485 0.62 34.60 46.94
N ARG A 486 0.81 35.92 47.13
CA ARG A 486 1.42 36.50 48.34
C ARG A 486 0.54 36.33 49.58
N LEU A 487 -0.78 36.50 49.45
CA LEU A 487 -1.75 36.26 50.52
C LEU A 487 -1.84 34.77 50.91
N ALA A 488 -1.83 33.87 49.93
CA ALA A 488 -1.84 32.43 50.16
C ALA A 488 -0.54 31.94 50.84
N GLY A 489 0.61 32.36 50.29
CA GLY A 489 1.94 31.97 50.78
C GLY A 489 2.22 32.39 52.22
N GLY A 490 1.77 33.58 52.63
CA GLY A 490 2.00 34.14 53.98
C GLY A 490 1.43 33.31 55.15
N ARG A 491 0.43 32.45 54.89
CA ARG A 491 -0.16 31.54 55.89
C ARG A 491 -0.18 30.05 55.48
N ARG A 492 0.37 29.71 54.31
CA ARG A 492 0.24 28.38 53.65
C ARG A 492 -1.23 27.98 53.44
N LEU A 493 -2.06 28.90 52.96
CA LEU A 493 -3.40 28.56 52.49
C LEU A 493 -3.30 27.77 51.19
N ASN A 494 -4.14 26.74 51.04
CA ASN A 494 -4.27 25.99 49.80
C ASN A 494 -5.34 26.67 48.93
N VAL A 495 -4.90 27.51 47.99
CA VAL A 495 -5.79 28.35 47.14
C VAL A 495 -5.66 27.89 45.69
N ILE A 496 -6.78 27.62 45.03
CA ILE A 496 -6.85 27.22 43.61
C ILE A 496 -7.72 28.25 42.88
N VAL A 497 -7.09 29.19 42.18
CA VAL A 497 -7.79 30.23 41.41
C VAL A 497 -8.19 29.70 40.03
N ASN A 498 -9.48 29.73 39.72
CA ASN A 498 -10.03 29.31 38.41
C ASN A 498 -9.83 30.39 37.33
N TRP A 499 -8.57 30.62 36.95
CA TRP A 499 -8.17 31.65 35.99
C TRP A 499 -8.94 31.65 34.66
N HIS A 500 -9.38 30.49 34.18
CA HIS A 500 -10.14 30.38 32.93
C HIS A 500 -11.55 31.00 33.01
N ASP A 501 -12.19 30.95 34.16
CA ASP A 501 -13.53 31.52 34.35
C ASP A 501 -13.45 33.01 34.69
N LEU A 502 -12.38 33.45 35.34
CA LEU A 502 -12.09 34.88 35.55
C LEU A 502 -11.75 35.60 34.25
N ASP A 503 -10.91 35.00 33.39
CA ASP A 503 -10.58 35.50 32.05
C ASP A 503 -11.85 35.63 31.18
N ARG A 504 -12.73 34.62 31.21
CA ARG A 504 -14.06 34.66 30.56
C ARG A 504 -15.00 35.72 31.12
N ALA A 505 -14.88 36.07 32.39
CA ALA A 505 -15.62 37.16 33.01
C ALA A 505 -15.02 38.55 32.67
N GLY A 506 -13.81 38.60 32.11
CA GLY A 506 -13.11 39.83 31.72
C GLY A 506 -12.06 40.33 32.72
N ILE A 507 -11.63 39.48 33.67
CA ILE A 507 -10.69 39.83 34.74
C ILE A 507 -9.30 39.27 34.40
N ASP A 508 -8.38 40.17 34.02
CA ASP A 508 -6.99 39.83 33.72
C ASP A 508 -6.21 39.50 35.02
N ARG A 509 -5.40 38.43 35.00
CA ARG A 509 -4.44 38.09 36.07
C ARG A 509 -3.44 39.23 36.35
N ASN A 510 -3.22 40.12 35.39
CA ASN A 510 -2.35 41.29 35.47
C ASN A 510 -3.06 42.56 35.96
N ALA A 511 -4.35 42.49 36.35
CA ALA A 511 -5.09 43.63 36.87
C ALA A 511 -4.35 44.31 38.06
N PRO A 512 -4.11 45.63 38.04
CA PRO A 512 -3.26 46.30 39.02
C PRO A 512 -4.01 46.61 40.33
N ILE A 513 -3.70 45.88 41.39
CA ILE A 513 -4.28 46.05 42.73
C ILE A 513 -3.49 47.11 43.51
N ASP A 514 -4.18 48.10 44.06
CA ASP A 514 -3.62 49.25 44.78
C ASP A 514 -4.35 49.38 46.13
N LEU A 515 -3.74 48.86 47.20
CA LEU A 515 -4.33 48.67 48.52
C LEU A 515 -3.27 48.89 49.61
N ASP A 516 -3.15 50.13 50.08
CA ASP A 516 -2.31 50.57 51.20
C ASP A 516 -3.20 50.78 52.44
N LEU A 517 -3.03 49.94 53.48
CA LEU A 517 -3.82 50.01 54.71
C LEU A 517 -2.91 50.15 55.95
N PRO A 518 -3.00 51.28 56.70
CA PRO A 518 -2.07 51.58 57.81
C PRO A 518 -2.32 50.77 59.09
N ASN A 519 -3.18 49.76 59.06
CA ASN A 519 -3.49 48.86 60.18
C ASN A 519 -3.64 47.42 59.67
N GLU A 520 -3.17 46.44 60.45
CA GLU A 520 -3.38 45.02 60.13
C GLU A 520 -4.88 44.66 60.09
N ILE A 521 -5.34 44.13 58.95
CA ILE A 521 -6.70 43.60 58.79
C ILE A 521 -6.70 42.08 58.82
N THR A 522 -7.88 41.46 58.93
CA THR A 522 -8.00 39.99 58.81
C THR A 522 -7.76 39.55 57.37
N LEU A 523 -7.15 38.39 57.18
CA LEU A 523 -6.83 37.83 55.86
C LEU A 523 -8.10 37.60 55.02
N ARG A 524 -9.21 37.22 55.66
CA ARG A 524 -10.57 37.19 55.08
C ARG A 524 -10.93 38.53 54.45
N LYS A 525 -10.76 39.63 55.20
CA LYS A 525 -11.09 40.97 54.71
C LYS A 525 -10.13 41.39 53.60
N ALA A 526 -8.83 41.11 53.73
CA ALA A 526 -7.84 41.42 52.69
C ALA A 526 -8.19 40.74 51.37
N LEU A 527 -8.58 39.45 51.41
CA LEU A 527 -9.01 38.71 50.24
C LEU A 527 -10.30 39.28 49.63
N THR A 528 -11.31 39.63 50.45
CA THR A 528 -12.55 40.26 49.94
C THR A 528 -12.27 41.58 49.24
N GLU A 529 -11.51 42.51 49.83
CA GLU A 529 -11.32 43.84 49.21
C GLU A 529 -10.41 43.78 47.98
N VAL A 530 -9.47 42.83 47.91
CA VAL A 530 -8.70 42.53 46.70
C VAL A 530 -9.58 41.96 45.58
N LEU A 531 -10.51 41.07 45.89
CA LEU A 531 -11.47 40.51 44.92
C LEU A 531 -12.47 41.57 44.43
N GLU A 532 -12.98 42.42 45.32
CA GLU A 532 -13.87 43.54 44.98
C GLU A 532 -13.17 44.56 44.07
N GLN A 533 -11.89 44.84 44.32
CA GLN A 533 -11.05 45.69 43.45
C GLN A 533 -10.76 45.03 42.09
N ALA A 534 -10.51 43.71 42.05
CA ALA A 534 -10.26 42.97 40.82
C ALA A 534 -11.51 42.84 39.91
N GLY A 535 -12.72 42.84 40.49
CA GLY A 535 -13.98 42.86 39.74
C GLY A 535 -14.44 44.26 39.28
N GLU A 536 -13.66 45.31 39.53
CA GLU A 536 -13.95 46.74 39.26
C GLU A 536 -15.34 47.22 39.73
N GLY A 537 -15.98 46.53 40.69
CA GLY A 537 -17.38 46.75 41.08
C GLY A 537 -18.43 46.40 40.01
N ALA A 538 -18.02 45.81 38.88
CA ALA A 538 -18.91 45.32 37.82
C ALA A 538 -19.24 43.83 37.96
N ILE A 539 -18.38 43.07 38.63
CA ILE A 539 -18.48 41.61 38.82
C ILE A 539 -18.34 41.30 40.31
N GLU A 540 -19.36 40.66 40.91
CA GLU A 540 -19.30 40.20 42.30
C GLU A 540 -18.38 38.96 42.42
N LEU A 541 -17.12 39.19 42.77
CA LEU A 541 -16.17 38.11 43.06
C LEU A 541 -16.22 37.71 44.54
N GLY A 542 -16.25 36.40 44.77
CA GLY A 542 -16.16 35.78 46.09
C GLY A 542 -15.19 34.60 46.09
N PHE A 543 -15.08 33.93 47.23
CA PHE A 543 -14.34 32.68 47.39
C PHE A 543 -15.18 31.71 48.23
N ASP A 544 -15.03 30.41 48.00
CA ASP A 544 -15.63 29.36 48.83
C ASP A 544 -14.54 28.55 49.58
N VAL A 545 -14.96 27.78 50.59
CA VAL A 545 -14.09 26.93 51.41
C VAL A 545 -14.69 25.52 51.49
N ALA A 546 -14.05 24.57 50.81
CA ALA A 546 -14.47 23.16 50.78
C ALA A 546 -13.27 22.22 50.81
N ASP A 547 -13.38 21.11 51.55
CA ASP A 547 -12.40 20.01 51.63
C ASP A 547 -10.93 20.46 51.88
N GLY A 548 -10.75 21.53 52.64
CA GLY A 548 -9.43 22.11 52.95
C GLY A 548 -8.81 22.96 51.83
N VAL A 549 -9.60 23.38 50.85
CA VAL A 549 -9.20 24.24 49.73
C VAL A 549 -9.98 25.56 49.75
N ILE A 550 -9.38 26.64 49.26
CA ILE A 550 -10.06 27.89 48.89
C ILE A 550 -10.13 27.98 47.37
N THR A 551 -11.30 28.26 46.82
CA THR A 551 -11.53 28.45 45.37
C THR A 551 -12.26 29.75 45.10
#